data_AF-A4FML5-F1
#
_entry.id   AF-A4FML5-F1
#
_cell.length_a   1.000
_cell.length_b   1.000
_cell.length_c   1.000
_cell.angle_alpha   90.00
_cell.angle_beta   90.00
_cell.angle_gamma   90.00
#
_symmetry.space_group_name_H-M   'P 1'
#
loop_
_entity.id
_entity.type
_entity.pdbx_description
1 polymer ?
#
loop_
_entity_poly.entity_id
_entity_poly.type
_entity_poly.pdbx_seq_one_letter_code
_entity_poly.pdbx_strand_id
1 'polypeptide(L)'
;MEPEPDPKLYEQINSLTQPGRERSLKEMQPGPWDTVHVFEEYTSKEQIERTIGTGIGIDDYTGPGQLFFFMSAGKVFRAVELDASRVPGGTYSSGVVLRGGPIPGGVRLEVVDPK
;
A
#
# COMPACT_ATOMS: atom_id res chain seq x y z
N MET A 1 2.32 12.07 10.93
CA MET A 1 2.79 10.68 11.08
C MET A 1 3.69 10.41 9.89
N GLU A 2 4.93 10.03 10.12
CA GLU A 2 5.87 9.66 9.06
C GLU A 2 5.67 8.17 8.72
N PRO A 3 5.73 7.76 7.44
CA PRO A 3 5.74 6.34 7.09
C PRO A 3 6.98 5.64 7.64
N GLU A 4 6.79 4.45 8.22
CA GLU A 4 7.90 3.64 8.71
C GLU A 4 8.11 2.41 7.82
N PRO A 5 9.36 1.95 7.64
CA PRO A 5 9.62 0.68 6.96
C PRO A 5 8.92 -0.49 7.67
N ASP A 6 8.28 -1.38 6.91
CA ASP A 6 7.74 -2.65 7.45
C ASP A 6 8.30 -3.84 6.65
N PRO A 7 9.46 -4.39 7.07
CA PRO A 7 10.07 -5.54 6.40
C PRO A 7 9.15 -6.77 6.33
N LYS A 8 8.31 -6.97 7.35
CA LYS A 8 7.40 -8.11 7.40
C LYS A 8 6.25 -7.95 6.41
N LEU A 9 5.69 -6.75 6.27
CA LEU A 9 4.69 -6.48 5.25
C LEU A 9 5.30 -6.57 3.84
N TYR A 10 6.51 -6.03 3.67
CA TYR A 10 7.27 -6.15 2.42
C TYR A 10 7.45 -7.61 2.00
N GLU A 11 7.97 -8.47 2.87
CA GLU A 11 8.20 -9.89 2.56
C GLU A 11 6.90 -10.61 2.19
N GLN A 12 5.81 -10.33 2.92
CA GLN A 12 4.51 -10.93 2.64
C GLN A 12 3.99 -10.50 1.26
N ILE A 13 4.02 -9.21 0.93
CA ILE A 13 3.58 -8.71 -0.39
C ILE A 13 4.50 -9.24 -1.50
N ASN A 14 5.81 -9.24 -1.28
CA ASN A 14 6.77 -9.73 -2.27
C ASN A 14 6.60 -11.23 -2.54
N SER A 15 6.19 -12.02 -1.54
CA SER A 15 5.89 -13.45 -1.72
C SER A 15 4.70 -13.72 -2.64
N LEU A 16 3.79 -12.74 -2.82
CA LEU A 16 2.61 -12.87 -3.69
C LEU A 16 2.94 -12.72 -5.18
N THR A 17 4.16 -12.31 -5.55
CA THR A 17 4.57 -12.16 -6.96
C THR A 17 4.61 -13.50 -7.72
N GLN A 18 4.54 -14.63 -7.00
CA GLN A 18 4.41 -15.95 -7.61
C GLN A 18 2.99 -16.17 -8.14
N PRO A 19 2.81 -16.72 -9.35
CA PRO A 19 1.49 -17.02 -9.89
C PRO A 19 0.65 -17.90 -8.97
N GLY A 20 -0.65 -17.58 -8.85
CA GLY A 20 -1.61 -18.33 -8.04
C GLY A 20 -1.53 -18.06 -6.53
N ARG A 21 -0.64 -17.17 -6.08
CA ARG A 21 -0.67 -16.64 -4.71
C ARG A 21 -1.63 -15.48 -4.63
N GLU A 22 -2.41 -15.46 -3.56
CA GLU A 22 -3.21 -14.30 -3.20
C GLU A 22 -3.30 -14.20 -1.69
N ARG A 23 -3.54 -12.98 -1.19
CA ARG A 23 -3.80 -12.73 0.22
C ARG A 23 -4.54 -11.43 0.40
N SER A 24 -5.44 -11.38 1.37
CA SER A 24 -6.06 -10.13 1.79
C SER A 24 -5.00 -9.22 2.43
N LEU A 25 -5.02 -7.94 2.07
CA LEU A 25 -4.17 -6.96 2.74
C LEU A 25 -4.54 -6.80 4.22
N LYS A 26 -5.80 -7.08 4.58
CA LYS A 26 -6.30 -7.05 5.96
C LYS A 26 -5.71 -8.14 6.85
N GLU A 27 -5.38 -9.29 6.27
CA GLU A 27 -4.69 -10.37 6.98
C GLU A 27 -3.21 -10.03 7.23
N MET A 28 -2.55 -9.37 6.25
CA MET A 28 -1.15 -8.97 6.37
C MET A 28 -0.96 -7.77 7.29
N GLN A 29 -1.91 -6.84 7.26
CA GLN A 29 -2.00 -5.68 8.11
C GLN A 29 -3.32 -5.70 8.88
N PRO A 30 -3.41 -6.39 10.03
CA PRO A 30 -4.60 -6.34 10.87
C PRO A 30 -4.76 -4.95 11.53
N GLY A 31 -5.99 -4.62 11.93
CA GLY A 31 -6.30 -3.36 12.62
C GLY A 31 -7.67 -2.78 12.25
N PRO A 32 -8.03 -1.60 12.75
CA PRO A 32 -9.33 -0.95 12.53
C PRO A 32 -9.41 -0.14 11.22
N TRP A 33 -8.42 -0.23 10.34
CA TRP A 33 -8.42 0.55 9.10
C TRP A 33 -9.54 0.10 8.14
N ASP A 34 -10.17 1.04 7.44
CA ASP A 34 -11.26 0.80 6.49
C ASP A 34 -10.84 1.02 5.04
N THR A 35 -9.82 1.86 4.84
CA THR A 35 -9.31 2.30 3.54
C THR A 35 -7.79 2.26 3.55
N VAL A 36 -7.17 1.97 2.41
CA VAL A 36 -5.74 2.14 2.21
C VAL A 36 -5.48 2.96 0.95
N HIS A 37 -4.59 3.94 1.06
CA HIS A 37 -4.06 4.68 -0.09
C HIS A 37 -2.65 4.19 -0.37
N VAL A 38 -2.41 3.79 -1.62
CA VAL A 38 -1.11 3.36 -2.12
C VAL A 38 -0.58 4.44 -3.05
N PHE A 39 0.58 5.00 -2.73
CA PHE A 39 1.29 5.97 -3.56
C PHE A 39 2.58 5.35 -4.09
N GLU A 40 2.82 5.56 -5.38
CA GLU A 40 4.03 5.09 -6.05
C GLU A 40 5.18 6.08 -5.83
N GLU A 41 6.38 5.67 -6.22
CA GLU A 41 7.55 6.55 -6.33
C GLU A 41 7.21 7.88 -7.03
N TYR A 42 7.87 8.96 -6.60
CA TYR A 42 7.70 10.31 -7.14
C TYR A 42 6.31 10.95 -6.96
N THR A 43 5.47 10.41 -6.08
CA THR A 43 4.23 11.10 -5.69
C THR A 43 4.56 12.34 -4.86
N SER A 44 4.08 13.51 -5.29
CA SER A 44 4.33 14.78 -4.59
C SER A 44 3.63 14.83 -3.23
N LYS A 45 4.20 15.58 -2.28
CA LYS A 45 3.57 15.86 -0.99
C LYS A 45 2.15 16.41 -1.13
N GLU A 46 1.93 17.34 -2.06
CA GLU A 46 0.62 17.95 -2.30
C GLU A 46 -0.43 16.90 -2.70
N GLN A 47 -0.06 15.96 -3.56
CA GLN A 47 -0.96 14.87 -3.99
C GLN A 47 -1.27 13.90 -2.84
N ILE A 48 -0.26 13.60 -2.02
CA ILE A 48 -0.39 12.79 -0.81
C ILE A 48 -1.38 13.46 0.14
N GLU A 49 -1.10 14.70 0.59
CA GLU A 49 -1.93 15.48 1.52
C GLU A 49 -3.37 15.70 1.02
N ARG A 50 -3.56 15.91 -0.28
CA ARG A 50 -4.90 16.06 -0.88
C ARG A 50 -5.75 14.79 -0.73
N THR A 51 -5.12 13.62 -0.74
CA THR A 51 -5.81 12.33 -0.72
C THR A 51 -6.12 11.89 0.70
N ILE A 52 -5.15 12.02 1.61
CA ILE A 52 -5.23 11.47 2.97
C ILE A 52 -5.60 12.51 4.04
N GLY A 53 -5.59 13.80 3.68
CA GLY A 53 -5.83 14.93 4.57
C GLY A 53 -4.55 15.69 4.94
N THR A 54 -4.72 16.97 5.29
CA THR A 54 -3.64 17.89 5.66
C THR A 54 -3.00 17.50 7.00
N GLY A 55 -1.70 17.78 7.17
CA GLY A 55 -1.01 17.65 8.46
C GLY A 55 -0.21 16.35 8.64
N ILE A 56 0.09 15.64 7.56
CA ILE A 56 1.05 14.55 7.59
C ILE A 56 2.42 15.17 7.36
N GLY A 57 3.26 15.10 8.39
CA GLY A 57 4.65 15.54 8.33
C GLY A 57 5.47 14.61 7.42
N ILE A 58 5.13 14.60 6.14
CA ILE A 58 5.88 13.96 5.08
C ILE A 58 6.37 15.05 4.14
N ASP A 59 7.62 14.95 3.72
CA ASP A 59 8.19 15.76 2.65
C ASP A 59 7.89 15.09 1.29
N ASP A 60 8.44 15.61 0.19
CA ASP A 60 8.25 14.95 -1.10
C ASP A 60 8.81 13.52 -1.07
N TYR A 61 7.99 12.54 -1.46
CA TYR A 61 8.41 11.14 -1.47
C TYR A 61 9.31 10.87 -2.67
N THR A 62 10.61 10.69 -2.39
CA THR A 62 11.66 10.41 -3.38
C THR A 62 12.23 9.01 -3.27
N GLY A 63 11.65 8.17 -2.40
CA GLY A 63 12.09 6.79 -2.19
C GLY A 63 11.80 5.88 -3.39
N PRO A 64 12.58 4.81 -3.59
CA PRO A 64 12.44 3.87 -4.71
C PRO A 64 11.24 2.90 -4.57
N GLY A 65 10.39 3.13 -3.56
CA GLY A 65 9.38 2.22 -3.10
C GLY A 65 7.95 2.72 -3.31
N GLN A 66 7.08 2.33 -2.38
CA GLN A 66 5.69 2.75 -2.34
C GLN A 66 5.27 3.02 -0.90
N LEU A 67 4.35 3.97 -0.74
CA LEU A 67 3.77 4.34 0.54
C LEU A 67 2.37 3.77 0.67
N PHE A 68 2.07 3.20 1.84
CA PHE A 68 0.75 2.74 2.23
C PHE A 68 0.26 3.59 3.39
N PHE A 69 -0.85 4.29 3.21
CA PHE A 69 -1.55 4.97 4.28
C PHE A 69 -2.84 4.22 4.59
N PHE A 70 -2.82 3.46 5.67
CA PHE A 70 -3.99 2.78 6.23
C PHE A 70 -4.80 3.79 7.04
N MET A 71 -6.04 4.02 6.63
CA MET A 71 -6.97 4.99 7.21
C MET A 71 -8.04 4.28 8.02
N SER A 72 -8.46 4.89 9.13
CA SER A 72 -9.63 4.47 9.92
C SER A 72 -10.47 5.70 10.22
N ALA A 73 -11.74 5.68 9.83
CA ALA A 73 -12.69 6.78 10.01
C ALA A 73 -12.14 8.14 9.55
N GLY A 74 -11.46 8.17 8.39
CA GLY A 74 -10.88 9.38 7.80
C GLY A 74 -9.60 9.88 8.45
N LYS A 75 -8.98 9.12 9.35
CA LYS A 75 -7.69 9.45 9.98
C LYS A 75 -6.63 8.40 9.66
N VAL A 76 -5.37 8.80 9.55
CA VAL A 76 -4.26 7.85 9.39
C VAL A 76 -4.17 6.97 10.64
N PHE A 77 -4.43 5.67 10.47
CA PHE A 77 -4.21 4.65 11.49
C PHE A 77 -2.74 4.20 11.47
N ARG A 78 -2.18 3.99 10.27
CA ARG A 78 -0.79 3.56 10.09
C ARG A 78 -0.27 4.00 8.73
N ALA A 79 0.98 4.47 8.67
CA ALA A 79 1.68 4.76 7.44
C ALA A 79 2.89 3.81 7.32
N VAL A 80 3.08 3.22 6.15
CA VAL A 80 4.15 2.25 5.90
C VAL A 80 4.87 2.60 4.60
N GLU A 81 6.20 2.53 4.62
CA GLU A 81 7.03 2.53 3.43
C GLU A 81 7.46 1.10 3.09
N LEU A 82 7.32 0.71 1.82
CA LEU A 82 7.84 -0.55 1.30
C LEU A 82 8.86 -0.29 0.20
N ASP A 83 10.02 -0.93 0.30
CA ASP A 83 11.14 -0.83 -0.64
C ASP A 83 10.93 -1.67 -1.92
N ALA A 84 9.72 -1.65 -2.49
CA ALA A 84 9.42 -2.12 -3.84
C ALA A 84 8.00 -1.74 -4.27
N SER A 85 7.87 -1.23 -5.49
CA SER A 85 6.59 -0.92 -6.14
C SER A 85 5.90 -2.17 -6.70
N ARG A 86 5.30 -2.97 -5.80
CA ARG A 86 4.57 -4.21 -6.14
C ARG A 86 3.09 -3.98 -6.39
N VAL A 87 2.47 -3.06 -5.66
CA VAL A 87 1.03 -2.82 -5.70
C VAL A 87 0.77 -1.60 -6.58
N PRO A 88 -0.18 -1.65 -7.52
CA PRO A 88 -0.63 -0.47 -8.24
C PRO A 88 -1.04 0.66 -7.29
N GLY A 89 -0.65 1.90 -7.63
CA GLY A 89 -1.11 3.08 -6.92
C GLY A 89 -2.63 3.23 -7.00
N GLY A 90 -3.26 3.62 -5.90
CA GLY A 90 -4.72 3.71 -5.83
C GLY A 90 -5.28 3.82 -4.43
N THR A 91 -6.61 3.84 -4.35
CA THR A 91 -7.36 3.80 -3.09
C THR A 91 -8.20 2.54 -3.07
N TYR A 92 -8.04 1.75 -2.00
CA TYR A 92 -8.65 0.44 -1.87
C TYR A 92 -9.37 0.27 -0.54
N SER A 93 -10.44 -0.54 -0.52
CA SER A 93 -11.16 -0.87 0.71
C SER A 93 -10.39 -1.86 1.59
N SER A 94 -10.85 -2.04 2.83
CA SER A 94 -10.37 -3.12 3.71
C SER A 94 -10.66 -4.54 3.21
N GLY A 95 -11.48 -4.70 2.18
CA GLY A 95 -11.71 -5.97 1.49
C GLY A 95 -10.68 -6.29 0.41
N VAL A 96 -9.69 -5.43 0.16
CA VAL A 96 -8.73 -5.61 -0.93
C VAL A 96 -7.89 -6.87 -0.80
N VAL A 97 -7.79 -7.60 -1.91
CA VAL A 97 -6.96 -8.79 -2.10
C VAL A 97 -5.89 -8.50 -3.13
N LEU A 98 -4.65 -8.84 -2.78
CA LEU A 98 -3.50 -8.78 -3.68
C LEU A 98 -3.24 -10.16 -4.26
N ARG A 99 -3.06 -10.25 -5.58
CA ARG A 99 -2.88 -11.50 -6.31
C ARG A 99 -1.65 -11.45 -7.22
N GLY A 100 -0.91 -12.55 -7.26
CA GLY A 100 0.16 -12.77 -8.22
C GLY A 100 -0.40 -12.86 -9.63
N GLY A 101 0.09 -11.99 -10.53
CA GLY A 101 -0.31 -11.99 -11.93
C GLY A 101 0.02 -13.31 -12.65
N PRO A 102 -0.55 -13.53 -13.85
CA PRO A 102 -0.36 -14.76 -14.61
C PRO A 102 1.06 -14.90 -15.17
N ILE A 103 1.85 -13.83 -15.19
CA ILE A 103 3.23 -13.82 -15.68
C ILE A 103 4.16 -14.26 -14.55
N PRO A 104 4.81 -15.43 -14.64
CA PRO A 104 5.77 -15.87 -13.64
C PRO A 104 6.95 -14.89 -13.54
N GLY A 105 7.25 -14.43 -12.32
CA GLY A 105 8.30 -13.43 -12.09
C GLY A 105 7.89 -11.99 -12.40
N GLY A 106 6.59 -11.75 -12.63
CA GLY A 106 6.05 -10.39 -12.74
C GLY A 106 6.31 -9.58 -11.47
N VAL A 107 6.68 -8.31 -11.64
CA VAL A 107 6.99 -7.41 -10.51
C VAL A 107 5.75 -6.75 -9.91
N ARG A 108 4.64 -6.68 -10.65
CA ARG A 108 3.39 -6.06 -10.21
C ARG A 108 2.33 -7.09 -9.89
N LEU A 109 1.62 -6.85 -8.79
CA LEU A 109 0.47 -7.62 -8.35
C LEU A 109 -0.81 -7.11 -9.01
N GLU A 110 -1.77 -8.01 -9.19
CA GLU A 110 -3.15 -7.68 -9.47
C GLU A 110 -3.86 -7.30 -8.17
N VAL A 111 -4.78 -6.33 -8.26
CA VAL A 111 -5.57 -5.86 -7.12
C VAL A 111 -7.04 -6.13 -7.39
N VAL A 112 -7.68 -6.87 -6.48
CA VAL A 112 -9.12 -7.15 -6.51
C VAL A 112 -9.74 -6.49 -5.29
N ASP A 113 -10.58 -5.48 -5.51
CA ASP A 113 -11.19 -4.68 -4.46
C ASP A 113 -12.73 -4.66 -4.62
N PRO A 114 -13.50 -5.15 -3.64
CA PRO A 114 -14.94 -5.35 -3.79
C PRO A 114 -15.78 -4.07 -3.54
N LYS A 115 -15.30 -2.90 -4.01
CA LYS A 115 -15.87 -1.56 -3.74
C LYS A 115 -17.39 -1.49 -3.54
#